data_AF-A0A358I2P5-F1
#
_entry.id   AF-A0A358I2P5-F1
#
_cell.length_a   1.000
_cell.length_b   1.000
_cell.length_c   1.000
_cell.angle_alpha   90.00
_cell.angle_beta   90.00
_cell.angle_gamma   90.00
#
_symmetry.space_group_name_H-M   'P 1'
#
loop_
_entity.id
_entity.type
_entity.pdbx_description
1 polymer ?
#
loop_
_entity_poly.entity_id
_entity_poly.type
_entity_poly.pdbx_seq_one_letter_code
_entity_poly.pdbx_strand_id
1 'polypeptide(L)'
;MSPLQLPISYFIWHYSAAWVDLMRLYRNFSWFLWNFFSIRILWETLFSPWHRIKEHADKDTAGVLGSFIMDTILRLVGFFTRICTILFGLLALILFSAFSLVCLALWPFLPICIVAFFMLGVSGVIAF
;
A
#
# COMPACT_ATOMS: atom_id res chain seq x y z
N MET A 1 -40.09 0.78 12.22
CA MET A 1 -39.00 1.50 12.90
C MET A 1 -39.45 2.95 13.01
N SER A 2 -39.39 3.56 14.19
CA SER A 2 -39.71 4.98 14.31
C SER A 2 -38.60 5.80 13.63
N PRO A 3 -38.92 6.95 12.99
CA PRO A 3 -37.93 7.75 12.27
C PRO A 3 -36.76 8.22 13.13
N LEU A 4 -36.94 8.27 14.46
CA LEU A 4 -35.90 8.63 15.43
C LEU A 4 -34.88 7.52 15.71
N GLN A 5 -35.18 6.26 15.39
CA GLN A 5 -34.25 5.14 15.66
C GLN A 5 -33.03 5.16 14.73
N LEU A 6 -33.20 5.62 13.48
CA LEU A 6 -32.13 5.66 12.49
C LEU A 6 -30.94 6.53 12.92
N PRO A 7 -31.11 7.83 13.25
CA PRO A 7 -29.98 8.68 13.64
C PRO A 7 -29.28 8.16 14.91
N ILE A 8 -30.04 7.69 15.90
CA ILE A 8 -29.47 7.14 17.15
C ILE A 8 -28.61 5.90 16.84
N SER A 9 -29.14 4.96 16.06
CA SER A 9 -28.40 3.75 15.67
C SER A 9 -27.13 4.07 14.87
N TYR A 10 -27.20 5.08 14.00
CA TYR A 10 -26.05 5.57 13.25
C TYR A 10 -24.99 6.16 14.17
N PHE A 11 -25.35 7.05 15.10
CA PHE A 11 -24.42 7.65 16.05
C PHE A 11 -23.72 6.59 16.92
N ILE A 12 -24.48 5.61 17.40
CA ILE A 12 -23.92 4.50 18.16
C ILE A 12 -22.91 3.73 17.30
N TRP A 13 -23.28 3.35 16.08
CA TRP A 13 -22.38 2.63 15.17
C TRP A 13 -21.11 3.44 14.86
N HIS A 14 -21.27 4.73 14.53
CA HIS A 14 -20.20 5.65 14.13
C HIS A 14 -19.11 5.80 15.19
N TYR A 15 -19.50 5.88 16.46
CA TYR A 15 -18.59 6.03 17.59
C TYR A 15 -18.21 4.70 18.26
N SER A 16 -18.69 3.55 17.77
CA SER A 16 -18.32 2.23 18.31
C SER A 16 -17.82 1.30 17.21
N ALA A 17 -18.70 0.49 16.63
CA ALA A 17 -18.36 -0.59 15.70
C ALA A 17 -17.57 -0.12 14.48
N ALA A 18 -17.86 1.09 13.96
CA ALA A 18 -17.16 1.63 12.80
C ALA A 18 -15.64 1.73 13.01
N TRP A 19 -15.16 2.05 14.23
CA TRP A 19 -13.73 2.10 14.52
C TRP A 19 -13.04 0.74 14.35
N VAL A 20 -13.73 -0.33 14.76
CA VAL A 20 -13.22 -1.69 14.60
C VAL A 20 -13.12 -2.04 13.13
N ASP A 21 -14.12 -1.65 12.33
CA ASP A 21 -14.13 -1.89 10.89
C ASP A 21 -13.08 -1.06 10.14
N LEU A 22 -12.86 0.21 10.52
CA LEU A 22 -11.76 1.03 9.99
C LEU A 22 -10.39 0.40 10.29
N MET A 23 -10.18 -0.09 11.51
CA MET A 23 -8.92 -0.76 11.86
C MET A 23 -8.72 -2.08 11.10
N ARG A 24 -9.81 -2.83 10.87
CA ARG A 24 -9.77 -4.02 10.00
C ARG A 24 -9.43 -3.65 8.57
N LEU A 25 -10.01 -2.58 8.04
CA LEU A 25 -9.71 -2.07 6.70
C LEU A 25 -8.23 -1.71 6.56
N TYR A 26 -7.70 -0.92 7.51
CA TYR A 26 -6.28 -0.58 7.55
C TYR A 26 -5.40 -1.82 7.54
N ARG A 27 -5.67 -2.79 8.41
CA ARG A 27 -4.88 -4.03 8.48
C ARG A 27 -4.93 -4.82 7.16
N ASN A 28 -6.12 -4.95 6.56
CA ASN A 28 -6.29 -5.71 5.33
C ASN A 28 -5.56 -5.05 4.15
N PHE A 29 -5.62 -3.72 4.03
CA PHE A 29 -4.92 -2.99 2.98
C PHE A 29 -3.40 -2.99 3.19
N SER A 30 -2.92 -2.82 4.42
CA SER A 30 -1.49 -2.93 4.73
C SER A 30 -0.95 -4.33 4.44
N TRP A 31 -1.73 -5.37 4.78
CA TRP A 31 -1.40 -6.75 4.41
C TRP A 31 -1.40 -6.94 2.89
N PHE A 32 -2.40 -6.39 2.18
CA PHE A 32 -2.44 -6.44 0.72
C PHE A 32 -1.22 -5.78 0.09
N LEU A 33 -0.86 -4.55 0.48
CA LEU A 33 0.31 -3.84 -0.04
C LEU A 33 1.61 -4.60 0.22
N TRP A 34 1.75 -5.17 1.41
CA TRP A 34 2.90 -5.99 1.77
C TRP A 34 3.08 -7.20 0.84
N ASN A 35 1.97 -7.87 0.48
CA ASN A 35 1.99 -9.04 -0.40
C ASN A 35 2.04 -8.66 -1.89
N PHE A 36 1.34 -7.60 -2.30
CA PHE A 36 1.32 -7.10 -3.68
C PHE A 36 2.72 -6.72 -4.15
N PHE A 37 3.45 -5.99 -3.30
CA PHE A 37 4.86 -5.68 -3.56
C PHE A 37 5.81 -6.81 -3.19
N SER A 38 5.31 -7.96 -2.71
CA SER A 38 6.10 -9.14 -2.32
C SER A 38 7.31 -8.81 -1.43
N ILE A 39 7.15 -7.81 -0.54
CA ILE A 39 8.26 -7.15 0.18
C ILE A 39 9.11 -8.19 0.92
N ARG A 40 8.45 -9.12 1.61
CA ARG A 40 9.12 -10.19 2.37
C ARG A 40 10.00 -11.08 1.47
N ILE A 41 9.45 -11.56 0.35
CA ILE A 41 10.15 -12.50 -0.54
C ILE A 41 11.32 -11.81 -1.22
N LEU A 42 11.12 -10.57 -1.68
CA LEU A 42 12.18 -9.78 -2.31
C LEU A 42 13.32 -9.48 -1.33
N TRP A 43 12.99 -9.19 -0.08
CA TRP A 43 13.97 -8.99 0.99
C TRP A 43 14.77 -10.27 1.29
N GLU A 44 14.09 -11.41 1.44
CA GLU A 44 14.75 -12.71 1.70
C GLU A 44 15.62 -13.17 0.51
N THR A 45 15.23 -12.83 -0.72
CA THR A 45 15.95 -13.25 -1.93
C THR A 45 16.98 -12.24 -2.43
N LEU A 46 17.15 -11.09 -1.77
CA LEU A 46 17.99 -9.98 -2.22
C LEU A 46 19.44 -10.41 -2.53
N PHE A 47 19.97 -11.32 -1.70
CA PHE A 47 21.32 -11.89 -1.83
C PHE A 47 21.33 -13.35 -2.31
N SER A 48 20.16 -13.91 -2.64
CA SER A 48 20.09 -15.27 -3.16
C SER A 48 20.81 -15.34 -4.52
N PRO A 49 21.70 -16.32 -4.74
CA PRO A 49 22.37 -16.51 -6.02
C PRO A 49 21.33 -16.63 -7.14
N TRP A 50 21.38 -15.74 -8.13
CA TRP A 50 20.51 -15.84 -9.30
C TRP A 50 20.90 -17.09 -10.11
N HIS A 51 19.90 -17.82 -10.61
CA HIS A 51 20.06 -19.12 -11.25
C HIS A 51 21.22 -19.08 -12.25
N ARG A 52 22.26 -19.90 -12.01
CA ARG A 52 23.33 -20.12 -12.99
C ARG A 52 22.64 -20.64 -14.25
N ILE A 53 22.52 -19.80 -15.27
CA ILE A 53 22.21 -20.31 -16.61
C ILE A 53 23.44 -21.12 -16.98
N LYS A 54 23.36 -22.44 -16.86
CA LYS A 54 24.38 -23.36 -17.34
C LYS A 54 24.31 -23.37 -18.87
N GLU A 55 24.56 -22.23 -19.50
CA GLU A 55 25.04 -22.28 -20.87
C GLU A 55 26.33 -23.10 -20.81
N HIS A 56 26.37 -24.16 -21.62
CA HIS A 56 27.61 -24.90 -21.84
C HIS A 56 28.57 -23.90 -22.47
N ALA A 57 29.34 -23.20 -21.63
CA ALA A 57 30.44 -22.38 -22.08
C ALA A 57 31.29 -23.29 -22.95
N ASP A 58 31.36 -22.98 -24.24
CA ASP A 58 32.36 -23.56 -25.10
C ASP A 58 33.71 -23.38 -24.37
N LYS A 59 34.56 -24.42 -24.34
CA LYS A 59 35.70 -24.52 -23.40
C LYS A 59 36.81 -23.47 -23.61
N ASP A 60 36.54 -22.45 -24.41
CA ASP A 60 37.45 -21.38 -24.78
C ASP A 60 37.42 -20.23 -23.76
N THR A 61 38.58 -19.71 -23.41
CA THR A 61 38.74 -18.70 -22.33
C THR A 61 37.99 -17.40 -22.61
N ALA A 62 37.81 -17.04 -23.88
CA ALA A 62 37.01 -15.87 -24.29
C ALA A 62 35.50 -16.05 -24.00
N GLY A 63 34.96 -17.26 -24.16
CA GLY A 63 33.55 -17.56 -23.88
C GLY A 63 33.23 -17.56 -22.39
N VAL A 64 34.18 -18.00 -21.55
CA VAL A 64 34.06 -17.97 -20.09
C VAL A 64 34.04 -16.53 -19.56
N LEU A 65 34.87 -15.63 -20.11
CA LEU A 65 34.88 -14.23 -19.69
C LEU A 65 33.58 -13.50 -20.08
N GLY A 66 33.09 -13.75 -21.29
CA GLY A 66 31.83 -13.16 -21.79
C GLY A 66 30.62 -13.58 -20.97
N SER A 67 30.50 -14.88 -20.66
CA SER A 67 29.41 -15.40 -19.82
C SER A 67 29.48 -14.86 -18.39
N PHE A 68 30.67 -14.72 -17.81
CA PHE A 68 30.85 -14.12 -16.49
C PHE A 68 30.39 -12.65 -16.42
N ILE A 69 30.70 -11.86 -17.46
CA ILE A 69 30.27 -10.45 -17.54
C ILE A 69 28.74 -10.38 -17.64
N MET A 70 28.13 -11.18 -18.52
CA MET A 70 26.67 -11.18 -18.69
C MET A 70 25.94 -11.63 -17.41
N ASP A 71 26.42 -12.68 -16.76
CA ASP A 71 25.90 -13.12 -15.46
C ASP A 71 25.96 -12.00 -14.41
N THR A 72 27.05 -11.23 -14.40
CA THR A 72 27.24 -10.13 -13.45
C THR A 72 26.27 -8.98 -13.73
N ILE A 73 26.08 -8.62 -15.00
CA ILE A 73 25.11 -7.58 -15.41
C ILE A 73 23.68 -8.02 -15.04
N LEU A 74 23.30 -9.27 -15.35
CA LEU A 74 21.97 -9.79 -15.03
C LEU A 74 21.71 -9.82 -13.51
N ARG A 75 22.70 -10.20 -12.70
CA ARG A 75 22.61 -10.12 -11.23
C ARG A 75 22.43 -8.69 -10.74
N LEU A 76 23.16 -7.75 -11.33
CA LEU A 76 23.08 -6.34 -10.95
C LEU A 76 21.69 -5.75 -11.28
N VAL A 77 21.17 -6.02 -12.48
CA VAL A 77 19.83 -5.61 -12.90
C VAL A 77 18.75 -6.24 -12.00
N GLY A 78 18.86 -7.54 -11.72
CA GLY A 78 17.96 -8.23 -10.80
C GLY A 78 18.00 -7.64 -9.38
N PHE A 79 19.18 -7.29 -8.89
CA PHE A 79 19.35 -6.65 -7.59
C PHE A 79 18.70 -5.26 -7.54
N PHE A 80 18.97 -4.41 -8.54
CA PHE A 80 18.39 -3.06 -8.61
C PHE A 80 16.88 -3.08 -8.74
N THR A 81 16.33 -3.92 -9.62
CA THR A 81 14.87 -4.05 -9.77
C THR A 81 14.21 -4.44 -8.46
N ARG A 82 14.76 -5.43 -7.74
CA ARG A 82 14.25 -5.87 -6.43
C ARG A 82 14.30 -4.76 -5.38
N ILE A 83 15.42 -4.03 -5.27
CA ILE A 83 15.53 -2.89 -4.34
C ILE A 83 14.51 -1.81 -4.67
N CYS A 84 14.39 -1.43 -5.95
CA CYS A 84 13.40 -0.44 -6.36
C CYS A 84 11.99 -0.89 -5.97
N THR A 85 11.60 -2.14 -6.25
CA THR A 85 10.27 -2.66 -5.86
C THR A 85 10.05 -2.62 -4.35
N ILE A 86 11.04 -3.01 -3.54
CA ILE A 86 10.94 -2.92 -2.07
C ILE A 86 10.76 -1.47 -1.62
N LEU A 87 11.58 -0.55 -2.14
CA LEU A 87 11.51 0.87 -1.76
C LEU A 87 10.16 1.48 -2.13
N PHE A 88 9.66 1.22 -3.34
CA PHE A 88 8.33 1.68 -3.75
C PHE A 88 7.21 1.05 -2.89
N GLY A 89 7.32 -0.24 -2.56
CA GLY A 89 6.36 -0.92 -1.69
C GLY A 89 6.32 -0.33 -0.28
N LEU A 90 7.49 -0.05 0.30
CA LEU A 90 7.60 0.60 1.61
C LEU A 90 7.08 2.04 1.57
N LEU A 91 7.41 2.81 0.54
CA LEU A 91 6.88 4.16 0.34
C LEU A 91 5.35 4.15 0.27
N ALA A 92 4.76 3.24 -0.53
CA ALA A 92 3.33 3.09 -0.65
C ALA A 92 2.67 2.73 0.69
N LEU A 93 3.30 1.84 1.46
CA LEU A 93 2.81 1.46 2.80
C LEU A 93 2.85 2.64 3.78
N ILE A 94 3.92 3.46 3.76
CA ILE A 94 4.06 4.66 4.58
C ILE A 94 2.99 5.69 4.22
N LEU A 95 2.83 5.99 2.92
CA LEU A 95 1.82 6.93 2.43
C LEU A 95 0.40 6.47 2.79
N PHE A 96 0.10 5.18 2.59
CA PHE A 96 -1.18 4.60 2.98
C PHE A 96 -1.41 4.71 4.49
N SER A 97 -0.39 4.42 5.30
CA SER A 97 -0.48 4.52 6.76
C SER A 97 -0.74 5.96 7.21
N ALA A 98 -0.01 6.93 6.65
CA ALA A 98 -0.22 8.35 6.92
C ALA A 98 -1.64 8.81 6.53
N PHE A 99 -2.10 8.42 5.33
CA PHE A 99 -3.46 8.72 4.86
C PHE A 99 -4.52 8.12 5.80
N SER A 100 -4.38 6.84 6.17
CA SER A 100 -5.31 6.16 7.06
C SER A 100 -5.37 6.81 8.45
N LEU A 101 -4.25 7.31 8.96
CA LEU A 101 -4.18 8.03 10.24
C LEU A 101 -4.95 9.35 10.16
N VAL A 102 -4.81 10.10 9.07
CA VAL A 102 -5.58 11.32 8.83
C VAL A 102 -7.08 11.00 8.73
N CYS A 103 -7.46 9.94 8.00
CA CYS A 103 -8.86 9.51 7.93
C CYS A 103 -9.42 9.13 9.32
N LEU A 104 -8.65 8.40 10.14
CA LEU A 104 -9.04 8.05 11.51
C LEU A 104 -9.18 9.29 12.39
N ALA A 105 -8.28 10.27 12.27
CA ALA A 105 -8.35 11.53 13.01
C ALA A 105 -9.56 12.38 12.62
N LEU A 106 -9.96 12.35 11.34
CA LEU A 106 -11.12 13.08 10.84
C LEU A 106 -12.46 12.36 11.07
N TRP A 107 -12.44 11.03 11.20
CA TRP A 107 -13.64 10.19 11.41
C TRP A 107 -14.62 10.69 12.49
N PRO A 108 -14.19 11.08 13.71
CA PRO A 108 -15.15 11.54 14.74
C PRO A 108 -15.87 12.85 14.38
N PHE A 109 -15.28 13.66 13.50
CA PHE A 109 -15.82 14.96 13.08
C PHE A 109 -16.70 14.87 11.83
N LEU A 110 -16.68 13.74 11.13
CA LEU A 110 -17.40 13.53 9.86
C LEU A 110 -18.89 13.88 9.93
N PRO A 111 -19.65 13.50 10.97
CA PRO A 111 -21.06 13.88 11.09
C PRO A 111 -21.27 15.40 11.13
N ILE A 112 -20.37 16.13 11.80
CA ILE A 112 -20.42 17.60 11.90
C ILE A 112 -20.05 18.22 10.55
N CYS A 113 -19.01 17.71 9.89
CA CYS A 113 -18.59 18.18 8.57
C CYS A 113 -19.72 18.05 7.54
N ILE A 114 -20.45 16.93 7.54
CA ILE A 114 -21.59 16.72 6.64
C ILE A 114 -22.66 17.81 6.84
N VAL A 115 -23.05 18.06 8.10
CA VAL A 115 -24.05 19.10 8.42
C VAL A 115 -23.55 20.48 8.02
N ALA A 116 -22.28 20.80 8.31
CA ALA A 116 -21.69 22.09 7.97
C ALA A 116 -21.64 22.33 6.45
N PHE A 117 -21.18 21.35 5.66
CA PHE A 117 -21.14 21.47 4.20
C PHE A 117 -22.53 21.56 3.59
N PHE A 118 -23.50 20.84 4.14
CA PHE A 118 -24.88 20.94 3.70
C PHE A 118 -25.45 22.35 3.92
N MET A 119 -25.25 22.91 5.11
CA MET A 119 -25.69 24.28 5.44
C MET A 119 -25.03 25.33 4.55
N LEU A 120 -23.71 25.24 4.35
CA LEU A 120 -22.97 26.13 3.46
C LEU A 120 -23.48 26.06 2.03
N GLY A 121 -23.70 24.85 1.50
CA GLY A 121 -24.24 24.64 0.16
C GLY A 121 -25.62 25.28 -0.02
N VAL A 122 -26.53 25.07 0.93
CA VAL A 122 -27.86 25.68 0.92
C VAL A 122 -27.78 27.21 0.96
N SER A 123 -26.94 27.76 1.84
CA SER A 123 -26.77 29.23 1.93
C SER A 123 -26.21 29.84 0.65
N GLY A 124 -25.29 29.15 -0.03
CA GLY A 124 -24.73 29.58 -1.31
C GLY A 124 -25.75 29.57 -2.45
N VAL A 125 -26.66 28.59 -2.47
CA VAL A 125 -27.76 28.54 -3.46
C VAL A 125 -28.78 29.66 -3.22
N ILE A 126 -29.09 29.97 -1.96
CA ILE A 126 -30.07 31.03 -1.62
C ILE A 126 -29.49 32.43 -1.87
N ALA A 127 -28.17 32.58 -1.82
CA ALA A 127 -27.49 33.85 -2.03
C ALA A 127 -27.27 34.22 -3.53
N PHE A 128 -27.63 33.33 -4.46
CA PHE A 128 -27.51 33.51 -5.91
C PHE A 128 -28.89 33.82 -6.53
#